data_AF-A0A3L6FWZ6-F1
#
_entry.id   AF-A0A3L6FWZ6-F1
#
_cell.length_a   1.000
_cell.length_b   1.000
_cell.length_c   1.000
_cell.angle_alpha   90.00
_cell.angle_beta   90.00
_cell.angle_gamma   90.00
#
_symmetry.space_group_name_H-M   'P 1'
#
loop_
_entity.id
_entity.type
_entity.pdbx_description
1 polymer ?
#
loop_
_entity_poly.entity_id
_entity_poly.type
_entity_poly.pdbx_seq_one_letter_code
_entity_poly.pdbx_strand_id
1 'polypeptide(L)'
;MLGLASFLILLAINTRTDRYQRRSEIDIDPPRFLVRAAMAMAVAHLLPQLSAEGNGASRNRMAILLILQLFLLTALGVDGAASFIFTNACKHAVWVGALHGASSPPLARSGFYLAPSATSSMDAPSSGTWSGTLWARTGCVADPATGRFSCATADCGTGDVACQGRGPAPPVSLVEVTLAAPGSGRPDFYDVSLVDGFNVPVRVAPSGGGGDCRPAACAGDVNAVCPGDLRVVASSGGGVVACKSACIAYGSARYCCTGQYGTPAMCGPTNYSQVFKSACPSAYSYAYDDATSTFTCSGPSSYSVTFCPAN
;
A
#
# COMPACT_ATOMS: atom_id res chain seq x y z
N MET A 1 44.34 -24.63 22.15
CA MET A 1 44.41 -25.35 20.85
C MET A 1 43.02 -25.67 20.26
N LEU A 2 41.99 -24.82 20.46
CA LEU A 2 40.68 -24.97 19.80
C LEU A 2 40.47 -24.03 18.58
N GLY A 3 41.41 -23.12 18.30
CA GLY A 3 41.27 -22.12 17.23
C GLY A 3 41.55 -22.61 15.80
N LEU A 4 42.29 -23.72 15.63
CA LEU A 4 42.66 -24.25 14.31
C LEU A 4 41.59 -25.18 13.71
N ALA A 5 40.76 -25.82 14.55
CA ALA A 5 39.69 -26.70 14.09
C ALA A 5 38.51 -25.92 13.47
N SER A 6 38.18 -24.74 14.00
CA SER A 6 37.11 -23.88 13.46
C SER A 6 37.47 -23.22 12.13
N PHE A 7 38.76 -22.93 11.90
CA PHE A 7 39.24 -22.37 10.63
C PHE A 7 39.18 -23.39 9.48
N LEU A 8 39.36 -24.68 9.78
CA LEU A 8 39.26 -25.78 8.81
C LEU A 8 37.81 -26.08 8.40
N ILE A 9 36.83 -25.85 9.27
CA ILE A 9 35.40 -26.01 8.94
C ILE A 9 34.93 -24.89 7.98
N LEU A 10 35.40 -23.65 8.17
CA LEU A 10 35.15 -22.53 7.25
C LEU A 10 35.78 -22.72 5.87
N LEU A 11 37.00 -23.28 5.77
CA LEU A 11 37.59 -23.63 4.48
C LEU A 11 36.90 -24.83 3.78
N ALA A 12 36.37 -25.78 4.54
CA ALA A 12 35.66 -26.94 3.98
C ALA A 12 34.28 -26.59 3.39
N ILE A 13 33.60 -25.57 3.93
CA ILE A 13 32.35 -25.04 3.36
C ILE A 13 32.66 -24.26 2.07
N ASN A 14 33.70 -23.42 2.07
CA ASN A 14 34.08 -22.60 0.91
C ASN A 14 34.56 -23.44 -0.30
N THR A 15 35.18 -24.60 -0.07
CA THR A 15 35.67 -25.49 -1.14
C THR A 15 34.60 -26.45 -1.68
N ARG A 16 33.51 -26.70 -0.95
CA ARG A 16 32.35 -27.46 -1.46
C ARG A 16 31.47 -26.63 -2.39
N THR A 17 31.32 -25.33 -2.12
CA THR A 17 30.62 -24.38 -3.01
C THR A 17 31.34 -24.18 -4.34
N ASP A 18 32.68 -24.19 -4.33
CA ASP A 18 33.50 -24.00 -5.53
C ASP A 18 33.45 -25.22 -6.50
N ARG A 19 33.29 -26.44 -5.98
CA ARG A 19 33.04 -27.63 -6.84
C ARG A 19 31.62 -27.69 -7.41
N TYR A 20 30.64 -27.03 -6.79
CA TYR A 20 29.27 -26.96 -7.31
C TYR A 20 29.14 -25.88 -8.40
N GLN A 21 29.85 -24.75 -8.27
CA GLN A 21 29.86 -23.68 -9.27
C GLN A 21 30.56 -24.06 -10.59
N ARG A 22 31.46 -25.05 -10.59
CA ARG A 22 32.15 -25.45 -11.83
C ARG A 22 31.31 -26.28 -12.81
N ARG A 23 30.00 -26.44 -12.56
CA ARG A 23 29.10 -27.23 -13.44
C ARG A 23 27.82 -26.53 -13.92
N SER A 24 27.62 -25.26 -13.60
CA SER A 24 26.51 -24.47 -14.14
C SER A 24 26.82 -22.98 -14.03
N GLU A 25 26.99 -22.31 -15.18
CA GLU A 25 26.98 -20.85 -15.32
C GLU A 25 25.61 -20.31 -14.88
N ILE A 26 25.42 -20.14 -13.58
CA ILE A 26 24.41 -19.25 -13.00
C ILE A 26 25.14 -18.51 -11.90
N ASP A 27 25.35 -17.22 -12.13
CA ASP A 27 25.89 -16.28 -11.16
C ASP A 27 24.82 -16.04 -10.09
N ILE A 28 24.73 -16.94 -9.11
CA ILE A 28 23.86 -16.80 -7.95
C ILE A 28 24.63 -15.94 -6.95
N ASP A 29 24.47 -14.63 -7.07
CA ASP A 29 24.78 -13.71 -5.98
C ASP A 29 24.02 -14.21 -4.73
N PRO A 30 24.72 -14.46 -3.60
CA PRO A 30 24.04 -14.95 -2.41
C PRO A 30 22.97 -13.93 -2.00
N PRO A 31 21.73 -14.36 -1.71
CA PRO A 31 20.66 -13.44 -1.35
C PRO A 31 21.14 -12.56 -0.20
N ARG A 32 20.95 -11.24 -0.34
CA ARG A 32 21.46 -10.22 0.60
C ARG A 32 21.13 -10.53 2.07
N PHE A 33 20.05 -11.27 2.31
CA PHE A 33 19.65 -11.81 3.61
C PHE A 33 20.67 -12.79 4.22
N LEU A 34 21.27 -13.71 3.45
CA LEU A 34 22.26 -14.67 3.95
C LEU A 34 23.57 -14.00 4.38
N VAL A 35 24.02 -13.00 3.62
CA VAL A 35 25.23 -12.21 3.95
C VAL A 35 24.99 -11.41 5.25
N ARG A 36 23.80 -10.82 5.40
CA ARG A 36 23.40 -10.08 6.62
C ARG A 36 23.27 -10.99 7.84
N ALA A 37 22.64 -12.17 7.69
CA ALA A 37 22.48 -13.14 8.77
C ALA A 37 23.82 -13.69 9.27
N ALA A 38 24.77 -13.95 8.36
CA ALA A 38 26.12 -14.39 8.70
C ALA A 38 26.90 -13.31 9.48
N MET A 39 26.78 -12.04 9.09
CA MET A 39 27.38 -10.91 9.82
C MET A 39 26.75 -10.69 11.20
N ALA A 40 25.42 -10.79 11.32
CA ALA A 40 24.72 -10.65 12.60
C ALA A 40 25.10 -11.77 13.59
N MET A 41 25.23 -13.02 13.13
CA MET A 41 25.70 -14.13 13.97
C MET A 41 27.14 -13.94 14.44
N ALA A 42 28.03 -13.42 13.58
CA ALA A 42 29.40 -13.12 13.96
C ALA A 42 29.46 -12.07 15.09
N VAL A 43 28.69 -10.98 14.98
CA VAL A 43 28.64 -9.92 16.00
C VAL A 43 28.00 -10.41 17.31
N ALA A 44 26.94 -11.23 17.24
CA ALA A 44 26.30 -11.85 18.41
C ALA A 44 27.25 -12.79 19.17
N HIS A 45 28.18 -13.46 18.49
CA HIS A 45 29.20 -14.29 19.12
C HIS A 45 30.37 -13.51 19.74
N LEU A 46 30.65 -12.29 19.25
CA LEU A 46 31.71 -11.41 19.78
C LEU A 46 31.27 -10.61 21.02
N LEU A 47 29.98 -10.32 21.16
CA LEU A 47 29.40 -9.56 22.28
C LEU A 47 29.70 -10.13 23.69
N PRO A 48 29.55 -11.44 23.95
CA PRO A 48 29.85 -12.03 25.26
C PRO A 48 31.36 -11.98 25.60
N GLN A 49 32.23 -12.02 24.60
CA GLN A 49 33.68 -12.03 24.76
C GLN A 49 34.24 -10.68 25.21
N LEU A 50 33.52 -9.58 24.95
CA LEU A 50 33.89 -8.22 25.37
C LEU A 50 33.37 -7.86 26.77
N SER A 51 32.44 -8.64 27.32
CA SER A 51 31.83 -8.42 28.64
C SER A 51 32.63 -9.05 29.79
N ALA A 52 33.59 -9.93 29.49
CA ALA A 52 34.26 -10.77 30.47
C ALA A 52 35.75 -10.40 30.61
N GLU A 53 36.08 -9.23 31.17
CA GLU A 53 37.41 -8.95 31.74
C GLU A 53 37.48 -7.63 32.53
N GLY A 54 37.88 -7.65 33.81
CA GLY A 54 38.53 -6.58 34.61
C GLY A 54 38.01 -5.11 34.60
N ASN A 55 37.79 -4.55 35.79
CA ASN A 55 37.25 -3.21 36.14
C ASN A 55 38.03 -1.94 35.67
N GLY A 56 38.84 -1.99 34.61
CA GLY A 56 39.80 -0.91 34.28
C GLY A 56 39.43 0.09 33.17
N ALA A 57 38.41 -0.13 32.34
CA ALA A 57 38.20 0.68 31.13
C ALA A 57 36.71 0.95 30.84
N SER A 58 36.02 1.71 31.69
CA SER A 58 34.54 1.79 31.64
C SER A 58 33.97 2.65 30.51
N ARG A 59 34.66 3.70 30.02
CA ARG A 59 34.09 4.63 29.04
C ARG A 59 34.21 4.17 27.58
N ASN A 60 35.36 3.63 27.18
CA ASN A 60 35.60 3.15 25.81
C ASN A 60 34.86 1.83 25.53
N ARG A 61 34.70 0.97 26.55
CA ARG A 61 33.95 -0.29 26.41
C ARG A 61 32.45 -0.06 26.24
N MET A 62 31.88 0.90 26.98
CA MET A 62 30.48 1.28 26.80
C MET A 62 30.24 1.81 25.38
N ALA A 63 31.15 2.63 24.85
CA ALA A 63 31.07 3.15 23.49
C ALA A 63 31.18 2.05 22.42
N ILE A 64 32.10 1.08 22.61
CA ILE A 64 32.25 -0.06 21.69
C ILE A 64 31.00 -0.94 21.69
N LEU A 65 30.41 -1.21 22.86
CA LEU A 65 29.16 -1.98 22.97
C LEU A 65 27.98 -1.25 22.31
N LEU A 66 27.86 0.07 22.50
CA LEU A 66 26.85 0.91 21.83
C LEU A 66 27.03 0.91 20.30
N ILE A 67 28.27 1.00 19.80
CA ILE A 67 28.58 0.95 18.37
C ILE A 67 28.25 -0.44 17.80
N LEU A 68 28.60 -1.52 18.49
CA LEU A 68 28.27 -2.88 18.07
C LEU A 68 26.76 -3.15 18.10
N GLN A 69 26.02 -2.60 19.06
CA GLN A 69 24.57 -2.65 19.08
C GLN A 69 23.96 -1.88 17.91
N LEU A 70 24.41 -0.66 17.64
CA LEU A 70 23.95 0.14 16.50
C LEU A 70 24.29 -0.53 15.15
N PHE A 71 25.46 -1.18 15.07
CA PHE A 71 25.89 -1.95 13.91
C PHE A 71 25.06 -3.25 13.75
N LEU A 72 24.69 -3.91 14.85
CA LEU A 72 23.81 -5.09 14.82
C LEU A 72 22.38 -4.71 14.39
N LEU A 73 21.85 -3.59 14.87
CA LEU A 73 20.55 -3.04 14.47
C LEU A 73 20.51 -2.68 12.97
N THR A 74 21.60 -2.16 12.41
CA THR A 74 21.72 -1.85 10.97
C THR A 74 21.99 -3.09 10.12
N ALA A 75 22.79 -4.05 10.61
CA ALA A 75 23.09 -5.31 9.93
C ALA A 75 21.89 -6.27 9.89
N LEU A 76 21.03 -6.24 10.92
CA LEU A 76 19.78 -6.97 10.95
C LEU A 76 18.74 -6.44 9.96
N GLY A 77 19.01 -5.31 9.29
CA GLY A 77 18.26 -4.77 8.16
C GLY A 77 16.81 -5.22 8.18
N VAL A 78 16.00 -4.62 9.06
CA VAL A 78 14.55 -4.77 8.97
C VAL A 78 14.20 -4.22 7.60
N ASP A 79 14.01 -5.10 6.62
CA ASP A 79 13.29 -4.74 5.40
C ASP A 79 11.91 -4.35 5.91
N GLY A 80 11.71 -3.05 6.12
CA GLY A 80 10.46 -2.52 6.65
C GLY A 80 9.34 -3.05 5.76
N ALA A 81 8.30 -3.62 6.38
CA ALA A 81 7.07 -3.89 5.66
C ALA A 81 6.67 -2.60 4.92
N ALA A 82 6.22 -2.72 3.68
CA ALA A 82 5.84 -1.55 2.90
C ALA A 82 4.87 -0.67 3.71
N SER A 83 5.10 0.64 3.81
CA SER A 83 4.18 1.52 4.52
C SER A 83 3.25 2.23 3.54
N PHE A 84 2.01 2.45 3.95
CA PHE A 84 1.07 3.36 3.28
C PHE A 84 1.23 4.76 3.85
N ILE A 85 1.53 5.75 3.00
CA ILE A 85 1.70 7.16 3.37
C ILE A 85 0.54 7.94 2.77
N PHE A 86 -0.32 8.49 3.61
CA PHE A 86 -1.50 9.24 3.22
C PHE A 86 -1.23 10.73 3.29
N THR A 87 -1.43 11.43 2.19
CA THR A 87 -1.31 12.90 2.12
C THR A 87 -2.64 13.49 1.68
N ASN A 88 -3.15 14.45 2.44
CA ASN A 88 -4.32 15.24 2.03
C ASN A 88 -3.85 16.54 1.40
N ALA A 89 -3.83 16.61 0.07
CA ALA A 89 -3.57 17.85 -0.68
C ALA A 89 -4.86 18.62 -1.01
N CYS A 90 -6.02 18.15 -0.53
CA CYS A 90 -7.28 18.87 -0.67
C CYS A 90 -7.27 20.13 0.22
N LYS A 91 -8.04 21.15 -0.18
CA LYS A 91 -8.24 22.37 0.62
C LYS A 91 -9.17 22.17 1.82
N HIS A 92 -9.75 20.98 1.96
CA HIS A 92 -10.65 20.59 3.04
C HIS A 92 -10.14 19.32 3.72
N ALA A 93 -10.63 19.07 4.94
CA ALA A 93 -10.34 17.81 5.62
C ALA A 93 -10.92 16.61 4.88
N VAL A 94 -10.29 15.47 5.06
CA VAL A 94 -10.81 14.15 4.64
C VAL A 94 -10.73 13.18 5.80
N TRP A 95 -11.58 12.15 5.78
CA TRP A 95 -11.49 11.03 6.71
C TRP A 95 -11.15 9.77 5.93
N VAL A 96 -9.90 9.33 6.07
CA VAL A 96 -9.41 8.13 5.39
C VAL A 96 -10.18 6.92 5.92
N GLY A 97 -10.49 5.99 5.03
CA GLY A 97 -10.98 4.65 5.34
C GLY A 97 -10.06 3.60 4.74
N ALA A 98 -9.97 2.45 5.42
CA ALA A 98 -9.21 1.31 4.96
C ALA A 98 -9.99 0.01 5.22
N LEU A 99 -10.07 -0.83 4.19
CA LEU A 99 -10.70 -2.13 4.22
C LEU A 99 -9.68 -3.17 3.77
N HIS A 100 -9.53 -4.23 4.55
CA HIS A 100 -8.70 -5.37 4.16
C HIS A 100 -9.54 -6.37 3.36
N GLY A 101 -8.90 -7.11 2.46
CA GLY A 101 -9.49 -8.25 1.77
C GLY A 101 -9.76 -9.42 2.72
N ALA A 102 -10.56 -10.38 2.27
CA ALA A 102 -11.04 -11.50 3.10
C ALA A 102 -9.92 -12.35 3.74
N SER A 103 -8.77 -12.46 3.07
CA SER A 103 -7.61 -13.23 3.54
C SER A 103 -6.52 -12.36 4.18
N SER A 104 -6.72 -11.05 4.28
CA SER A 104 -5.74 -10.11 4.79
C SER A 104 -6.09 -9.68 6.22
N PRO A 105 -5.09 -9.48 7.10
CA PRO A 105 -5.36 -8.94 8.43
C PRO A 105 -5.74 -7.44 8.34
N PRO A 106 -6.45 -6.92 9.36
CA PRO A 106 -6.73 -5.49 9.44
C PRO A 106 -5.43 -4.69 9.60
N LEU A 107 -5.41 -3.48 9.05
CA LEU A 107 -4.37 -2.48 9.34
C LEU A 107 -4.55 -1.93 10.77
N ALA A 108 -3.53 -1.23 11.27
CA ALA A 108 -3.55 -0.63 12.62
C ALA A 108 -4.75 0.31 12.86
N ARG A 109 -5.27 0.95 11.80
CA ARG A 109 -6.48 1.78 11.83
C ARG A 109 -7.30 1.50 10.57
N SER A 110 -8.63 1.41 10.72
CA SER A 110 -9.58 1.29 9.60
C SER A 110 -10.22 2.62 9.21
N GLY A 111 -9.97 3.68 9.97
CA GLY A 111 -10.33 5.04 9.58
C GLY A 111 -9.75 6.10 10.51
N PHE A 112 -9.47 7.28 9.97
CA PHE A 112 -8.88 8.40 10.72
C PHE A 112 -9.08 9.75 10.01
N TYR A 113 -9.05 10.83 10.79
CA TYR A 113 -9.07 12.20 10.27
C TYR A 113 -7.72 12.59 9.67
N LEU A 114 -7.74 13.32 8.55
CA LEU A 114 -6.55 13.89 7.92
C LEU A 114 -6.84 15.34 7.50
N ALA A 115 -6.24 16.28 8.23
CA ALA A 115 -6.36 17.72 7.97
C ALA A 115 -5.81 18.11 6.58
N PRO A 116 -6.23 19.27 6.02
CA PRO A 116 -5.59 19.84 4.83
C PRO A 116 -4.07 19.92 5.00
N SER A 117 -3.34 19.56 3.95
CA SER A 117 -1.86 19.52 3.90
C SER A 117 -1.19 18.55 4.89
N ALA A 118 -1.96 17.77 5.65
CA ALA A 118 -1.41 16.82 6.60
C ALA A 118 -1.00 15.51 5.92
N THR A 119 -0.04 14.83 6.55
CA THR A 119 0.39 13.48 6.17
C THR A 119 0.28 12.54 7.37
N SER A 120 -0.09 11.29 7.13
CA SER A 120 -0.13 10.22 8.13
C SER A 120 0.37 8.91 7.50
N SER A 121 0.95 8.01 8.28
CA SER A 121 1.39 6.70 7.80
C SER A 121 0.67 5.55 8.50
N MET A 122 0.64 4.41 7.83
CA MET A 122 0.28 3.11 8.40
C MET A 122 1.20 2.06 7.80
N ASP A 123 1.74 1.18 8.63
CA ASP A 123 2.54 0.06 8.14
C ASP A 123 1.63 -1.01 7.55
N ALA A 124 2.07 -1.63 6.45
CA ALA A 124 1.46 -2.88 6.02
C ALA A 124 1.73 -3.97 7.08
N PRO A 125 0.93 -5.05 7.08
CA PRO A 125 1.14 -6.16 8.00
C PRO A 125 2.57 -6.73 7.90
N SER A 126 3.11 -7.17 9.03
CA SER A 126 4.46 -7.73 9.11
C SER A 126 4.66 -9.01 8.29
N SER A 127 3.57 -9.67 7.88
CA SER A 127 3.61 -10.77 6.91
C SER A 127 4.09 -10.34 5.52
N GLY A 128 4.05 -9.03 5.22
CA GLY A 128 4.35 -8.45 3.92
C GLY A 128 3.35 -8.80 2.81
N THR A 129 2.32 -9.60 3.10
CA THR A 129 1.21 -9.91 2.19
C THR A 129 -0.03 -9.20 2.70
N TRP A 130 -0.68 -8.43 1.83
CA TRP A 130 -1.92 -7.73 2.15
C TRP A 130 -2.64 -7.34 0.87
N SER A 131 -3.94 -7.50 0.85
CA SER A 131 -4.82 -6.98 -0.18
C SER A 131 -5.89 -6.14 0.48
N GLY A 132 -6.27 -5.02 -0.13
CA GLY A 132 -7.32 -4.18 0.39
C GLY A 132 -7.50 -2.89 -0.38
N THR A 133 -8.37 -2.06 0.19
CA THR A 133 -8.87 -0.85 -0.46
C THR A 133 -8.76 0.33 0.49
N LEU A 134 -8.34 1.47 -0.05
CA LEU A 134 -8.13 2.72 0.67
C LEU A 134 -8.98 3.82 -0.01
N TRP A 135 -9.60 4.69 0.78
CA TRP A 135 -10.44 5.78 0.25
C TRP A 135 -10.47 7.00 1.17
N ALA A 136 -11.02 8.11 0.68
CA ALA A 136 -11.30 9.30 1.47
C ALA A 136 -12.82 9.56 1.57
N ARG A 137 -13.28 9.86 2.79
CA ARG A 137 -14.62 10.38 3.07
C ARG A 137 -14.59 11.90 3.18
N THR A 138 -15.67 12.56 2.76
CA THR A 138 -15.80 14.03 2.81
C THR A 138 -17.11 14.48 3.45
N GLY A 139 -17.12 15.72 3.95
CA GLY A 139 -18.30 16.31 4.57
C GLY A 139 -18.75 15.58 5.83
N CYS A 140 -17.80 15.09 6.63
CA CYS A 140 -18.12 14.31 7.80
C CYS A 140 -18.43 15.16 9.03
N VAL A 141 -19.43 14.73 9.79
CA VAL A 141 -19.90 15.39 11.00
C VAL A 141 -20.25 14.35 12.07
N ALA A 142 -19.95 14.68 13.33
CA ALA A 142 -20.51 13.97 14.47
C ALA A 142 -21.79 14.69 14.88
N ASP A 143 -22.89 13.96 14.94
CA ASP A 143 -24.16 14.47 15.43
C ASP A 143 -24.03 14.88 16.91
N PRO A 144 -24.28 16.15 17.28
CA PRO A 144 -24.04 16.63 18.64
C PRO A 144 -24.92 15.97 19.72
N ALA A 145 -26.09 15.43 19.35
CA ALA A 145 -27.05 14.85 20.29
C ALA A 145 -26.75 13.36 20.55
N THR A 146 -26.31 12.64 19.52
CA THR A 146 -26.11 11.17 19.56
C THR A 146 -24.64 10.77 19.55
N GLY A 147 -23.73 11.68 19.20
CA GLY A 147 -22.32 11.40 18.95
C GLY A 147 -22.06 10.62 17.65
N ARG A 148 -23.10 10.27 16.88
CA ARG A 148 -22.98 9.43 15.71
C ARG A 148 -22.25 10.14 14.59
N PHE A 149 -21.18 9.54 14.10
CA PHE A 149 -20.38 10.04 12.99
C PHE A 149 -20.95 9.58 11.65
N SER A 150 -21.04 10.50 10.68
CA SER A 150 -21.47 10.20 9.31
C SER A 150 -20.80 11.14 8.31
N CYS A 151 -20.72 10.73 7.05
CA CYS A 151 -20.09 11.49 5.98
C CYS A 151 -21.03 11.68 4.78
N ALA A 152 -20.89 12.81 4.09
CA ALA A 152 -21.66 13.10 2.89
C ALA A 152 -21.28 12.19 1.70
N THR A 153 -20.01 11.78 1.61
CA THR A 153 -19.54 10.85 0.58
C THR A 153 -18.69 9.73 1.20
N ALA A 154 -18.77 8.54 0.59
CA ALA A 154 -17.98 7.36 0.91
C ALA A 154 -18.08 6.87 2.37
N ASP A 155 -19.17 7.22 3.09
CA ASP A 155 -19.37 6.79 4.47
C ASP A 155 -19.35 5.26 4.60
N CYS A 156 -18.75 4.75 5.67
CA CYS A 156 -18.67 3.31 5.92
C CYS A 156 -19.77 2.79 6.85
N GLY A 157 -20.70 3.67 7.27
CA GLY A 157 -21.93 3.29 7.95
C GLY A 157 -21.76 2.72 9.36
N THR A 158 -20.58 2.82 9.95
CA THR A 158 -20.32 2.36 11.33
C THR A 158 -20.92 3.28 12.38
N GLY A 159 -21.17 4.55 12.04
CA GLY A 159 -21.48 5.58 13.04
C GLY A 159 -20.23 6.11 13.75
N ASP A 160 -19.03 5.71 13.32
CA ASP A 160 -17.74 6.04 13.94
C ASP A 160 -16.71 6.49 12.89
N VAL A 161 -15.63 7.12 13.35
CA VAL A 161 -14.47 7.41 12.49
C VAL A 161 -13.81 6.13 11.98
N ALA A 162 -13.75 5.07 12.80
CA ALA A 162 -13.23 3.77 12.37
C ALA A 162 -14.26 3.01 11.51
N CYS A 163 -13.82 2.39 10.41
CA CYS A 163 -14.71 1.65 9.51
C CYS A 163 -14.89 0.17 9.87
N GLN A 164 -14.07 -0.38 10.77
CA GLN A 164 -14.28 -1.70 11.41
C GLN A 164 -14.60 -2.85 10.41
N GLY A 165 -13.90 -2.90 9.27
CA GLY A 165 -14.11 -3.94 8.25
C GLY A 165 -15.32 -3.70 7.34
N ARG A 166 -15.99 -2.54 7.43
CA ARG A 166 -17.00 -2.10 6.46
C ARG A 166 -16.36 -1.27 5.35
N GLY A 167 -16.82 -1.51 4.12
CA GLY A 167 -16.44 -0.73 2.95
C GLY A 167 -17.21 0.60 2.82
N PRO A 168 -16.76 1.47 1.91
CA PRO A 168 -17.44 2.73 1.61
C PRO A 168 -18.80 2.52 0.93
N ALA A 169 -19.75 3.41 1.21
CA ALA A 169 -20.94 3.58 0.38
C ALA A 169 -20.59 4.35 -0.90
N PRO A 170 -20.85 3.80 -2.10
CA PRO A 170 -20.64 4.51 -3.36
C PRO A 170 -21.53 5.77 -3.48
N PRO A 171 -21.11 6.80 -4.25
CA PRO A 171 -19.90 6.85 -5.07
C PRO A 171 -18.59 7.12 -4.32
N VAL A 172 -17.50 6.49 -4.78
CA VAL A 172 -16.19 6.57 -4.12
C VAL A 172 -15.06 6.30 -5.11
N SER A 173 -14.01 7.14 -5.07
CA SER A 173 -12.73 6.83 -5.72
C SER A 173 -11.93 5.89 -4.82
N LEU A 174 -11.51 4.74 -5.35
CA LEU A 174 -10.78 3.72 -4.60
C LEU A 174 -9.31 3.69 -5.01
N VAL A 175 -8.44 3.41 -4.04
CA VAL A 175 -7.10 2.90 -4.27
C VAL A 175 -7.09 1.44 -3.85
N GLU A 176 -6.78 0.55 -4.77
CA GLU A 176 -6.70 -0.89 -4.54
C GLU A 176 -5.23 -1.30 -4.54
N VAL A 177 -4.82 -2.11 -3.56
CA VAL A 177 -3.44 -2.59 -3.45
C VAL A 177 -3.44 -4.06 -3.05
N THR A 178 -2.61 -4.85 -3.72
CA THR A 178 -2.31 -6.24 -3.40
C THR A 178 -0.80 -6.42 -3.34
N LEU A 179 -0.27 -6.54 -2.12
CA LEU A 179 1.13 -6.80 -1.82
C LEU A 179 1.42 -8.29 -1.96
N ALA A 180 2.43 -8.61 -2.76
CA ALA A 180 2.92 -9.97 -2.92
C ALA A 180 3.73 -10.40 -1.70
N ALA A 181 3.71 -11.70 -1.41
CA ALA A 181 4.49 -12.25 -0.31
C ALA A 181 5.99 -11.92 -0.49
N PRO A 182 6.70 -11.44 0.56
CA PRO A 182 8.12 -11.14 0.49
C PRO A 182 8.93 -12.34 -0.02
N GLY A 183 9.83 -12.11 -0.96
CA GLY A 183 10.67 -13.15 -1.54
C GLY A 183 9.96 -14.10 -2.52
N SER A 184 8.67 -13.90 -2.82
CA SER A 184 7.94 -14.72 -3.79
C SER A 184 8.37 -14.50 -5.25
N GLY A 185 9.12 -13.43 -5.52
CA GLY A 185 9.48 -12.99 -6.87
C GLY A 185 8.30 -12.45 -7.69
N ARG A 186 7.10 -12.35 -7.10
CA ARG A 186 5.92 -11.74 -7.73
C ARG A 186 5.89 -10.24 -7.42
N PRO A 187 5.43 -9.41 -8.38
CA PRO A 187 5.23 -7.99 -8.12
C PRO A 187 3.97 -7.77 -7.28
N ASP A 188 3.91 -6.64 -6.62
CA ASP A 188 2.67 -6.09 -6.08
C ASP A 188 1.80 -5.59 -7.24
N PHE A 189 0.49 -5.54 -7.01
CA PHE A 189 -0.50 -4.94 -7.91
C PHE A 189 -1.17 -3.76 -7.21
N TYR A 190 -1.41 -2.68 -7.94
CA TYR A 190 -2.14 -1.54 -7.43
C TYR A 190 -2.81 -0.75 -8.55
N ASP A 191 -3.83 0.01 -8.18
CA ASP A 191 -4.58 0.84 -9.12
C ASP A 191 -5.39 1.93 -8.40
N VAL A 192 -5.95 2.83 -9.23
CA VAL A 192 -7.05 3.70 -8.84
C VAL A 192 -8.29 3.22 -9.58
N SER A 193 -9.40 3.08 -8.87
CA SER A 193 -10.63 2.53 -9.41
C SER A 193 -11.82 3.46 -9.22
N LEU A 194 -12.53 3.70 -10.34
CA LEU A 194 -13.76 4.49 -10.42
C LEU A 194 -14.96 3.60 -10.79
N VAL A 195 -14.82 2.28 -10.64
CA VAL A 195 -15.90 1.29 -10.85
C VAL A 195 -17.09 1.60 -9.94
N ASP A 196 -16.81 2.03 -8.72
CA ASP A 196 -17.79 2.49 -7.74
C ASP A 196 -18.06 4.00 -7.82
N GLY A 197 -17.63 4.67 -8.88
CA GLY A 197 -17.81 6.11 -9.09
C GLY A 197 -16.62 6.95 -8.60
N PHE A 198 -16.88 8.22 -8.29
CA PHE A 198 -15.86 9.18 -7.92
C PHE A 198 -16.39 10.13 -6.85
N ASN A 199 -15.57 10.47 -5.86
CA ASN A 199 -15.87 11.55 -4.92
C ASN A 199 -14.71 12.56 -4.81
N VAL A 200 -13.47 12.08 -4.69
CA VAL A 200 -12.26 12.91 -4.55
C VAL A 200 -11.19 12.44 -5.54
N PRO A 201 -10.41 13.34 -6.17
CA PRO A 201 -9.24 12.95 -6.94
C PRO A 201 -8.22 12.21 -6.07
N VAL A 202 -7.60 11.15 -6.59
CA VAL A 202 -6.67 10.32 -5.82
C VAL A 202 -5.55 9.78 -6.69
N ARG A 203 -4.37 9.62 -6.09
CA ARG A 203 -3.19 9.00 -6.70
C ARG A 203 -2.55 8.03 -5.73
N VAL A 204 -2.07 6.91 -6.24
CA VAL A 204 -1.18 5.98 -5.54
C VAL A 204 0.14 5.89 -6.29
N ALA A 205 1.26 5.98 -5.57
CA ALA A 205 2.59 5.83 -6.16
C ALA A 205 3.51 5.01 -5.25
N PRO A 206 4.11 3.93 -5.75
CA PRO A 206 5.16 3.23 -5.03
C PRO A 206 6.42 4.11 -4.91
N SER A 207 7.17 3.92 -3.82
CA SER A 207 8.48 4.52 -3.61
C SER A 207 9.56 3.44 -3.62
N GLY A 208 10.59 3.62 -4.45
CA GLY A 208 11.59 2.59 -4.72
C GLY A 208 11.01 1.41 -5.49
N GLY A 209 11.58 0.23 -5.28
CA GLY A 209 11.23 -0.99 -6.02
C GLY A 209 11.85 -1.07 -7.42
N GLY A 210 11.45 -2.09 -8.17
CA GLY A 210 11.86 -2.32 -9.56
C GLY A 210 10.72 -2.85 -10.42
N GLY A 211 10.84 -2.67 -11.74
CA GLY A 211 9.76 -2.95 -12.69
C GLY A 211 9.13 -1.65 -13.20
N ASP A 212 7.82 -1.68 -13.49
CA ASP A 212 7.11 -0.51 -14.04
C ASP A 212 6.98 0.60 -12.98
N CYS A 213 6.46 0.28 -11.79
CA CYS A 213 6.39 1.16 -10.61
C CYS A 213 5.84 2.57 -10.92
N ARG A 214 5.01 2.71 -11.95
CA ARG A 214 4.42 3.99 -12.35
C ARG A 214 3.25 4.35 -11.42
N PRO A 215 3.02 5.63 -11.15
CA PRO A 215 1.85 6.05 -10.38
C PRO A 215 0.54 5.70 -11.10
N ALA A 216 -0.46 5.27 -10.35
CA ALA A 216 -1.85 5.22 -10.80
C ALA A 216 -2.58 6.45 -10.25
N ALA A 217 -3.36 7.14 -11.09
CA ALA A 217 -4.00 8.39 -10.69
C ALA A 217 -5.36 8.62 -11.37
N CYS A 218 -6.24 9.27 -10.63
CA CYS A 218 -7.33 10.07 -11.13
C CYS A 218 -7.19 11.46 -10.51
N ALA A 219 -6.40 12.32 -11.15
CA ALA A 219 -6.12 13.67 -10.66
C ALA A 219 -7.16 14.71 -11.15
N GLY A 220 -7.85 14.42 -12.25
CA GLY A 220 -8.89 15.26 -12.81
C GLY A 220 -10.14 15.37 -11.92
N ASP A 221 -10.86 16.48 -12.06
CA ASP A 221 -12.15 16.68 -11.40
C ASP A 221 -13.29 16.03 -12.21
N VAL A 222 -13.58 14.77 -11.92
CA VAL A 222 -14.68 14.03 -12.55
C VAL A 222 -16.04 14.65 -12.20
N ASN A 223 -16.17 15.34 -11.05
CA ASN A 223 -17.42 16.00 -10.68
C ASN A 223 -17.79 17.12 -11.66
N ALA A 224 -16.79 17.81 -12.24
CA ALA A 224 -16.99 18.87 -13.22
C ALA A 224 -17.57 18.37 -14.56
N VAL A 225 -17.24 17.13 -14.95
CA VAL A 225 -17.71 16.50 -16.20
C VAL A 225 -18.79 15.44 -15.97
N CYS A 226 -19.27 15.30 -14.73
CA CYS A 226 -20.23 14.26 -14.35
C CYS A 226 -21.55 14.40 -15.13
N PRO A 227 -22.01 13.36 -15.84
CA PRO A 227 -23.32 13.34 -16.52
C PRO A 227 -24.46 13.62 -15.54
N GLY A 228 -25.49 14.34 -16.01
CA GLY A 228 -26.55 14.88 -15.13
C GLY A 228 -27.26 13.84 -14.27
N ASP A 229 -27.48 12.66 -14.83
CA ASP A 229 -28.09 11.48 -14.23
C ASP A 229 -27.19 10.72 -13.24
N LEU A 230 -25.89 11.01 -13.23
CA LEU A 230 -24.91 10.39 -12.33
C LEU A 230 -24.50 11.28 -11.16
N ARG A 231 -24.92 12.56 -11.15
CA ARG A 231 -24.52 13.55 -10.13
C ARG A 231 -25.08 13.23 -8.76
N VAL A 232 -24.24 13.35 -7.74
CA VAL A 232 -24.64 13.50 -6.34
C VAL A 232 -24.43 14.96 -5.96
N VAL A 233 -25.50 15.64 -5.54
CA VAL A 233 -25.47 17.05 -5.18
C VAL A 233 -25.45 17.25 -3.68
N ALA A 234 -24.69 18.24 -3.21
CA ALA A 234 -24.71 18.61 -1.79
C ALA A 234 -26.10 19.07 -1.36
N SER A 235 -26.56 18.59 -0.20
CA SER A 235 -27.84 18.99 0.40
C SER A 235 -27.94 20.49 0.67
N SER A 236 -26.81 21.19 0.80
CA SER A 236 -26.70 22.64 1.01
C SER A 236 -26.74 23.48 -0.27
N GLY A 237 -26.96 22.86 -1.44
CA GLY A 237 -26.98 23.57 -2.73
C GLY A 237 -25.58 23.87 -3.31
N GLY A 238 -24.51 23.33 -2.73
CA GLY A 238 -23.10 23.61 -3.06
C GLY A 238 -22.52 22.92 -4.30
N GLY A 239 -23.36 22.43 -5.23
CA GLY A 239 -22.92 21.76 -6.46
C GLY A 239 -22.75 20.23 -6.34
N VAL A 240 -22.09 19.64 -7.35
CA VAL A 240 -21.85 18.19 -7.45
C VAL A 240 -20.70 17.81 -6.50
N VAL A 241 -20.97 16.92 -5.55
CA VAL A 241 -19.98 16.46 -4.55
C VAL A 241 -19.42 15.08 -4.84
N ALA A 242 -20.08 14.31 -5.71
CA ALA A 242 -19.62 13.02 -6.18
C ALA A 242 -20.33 12.63 -7.49
N CYS A 243 -19.77 11.67 -8.21
CA CYS A 243 -20.30 11.14 -9.46
C CYS A 243 -20.45 9.62 -9.37
N LYS A 244 -21.68 9.12 -9.49
CA LYS A 244 -21.96 7.67 -9.57
C LYS A 244 -21.36 7.08 -10.84
N SER A 245 -20.86 5.85 -10.78
CA SER A 245 -20.69 5.08 -12.01
C SER A 245 -22.07 4.66 -12.55
N ALA A 246 -22.13 4.24 -13.81
CA ALA A 246 -23.37 3.73 -14.39
C ALA A 246 -23.88 2.46 -13.68
N CYS A 247 -22.97 1.62 -13.15
CA CYS A 247 -23.40 0.47 -12.35
C CYS A 247 -24.12 0.92 -11.08
N ILE A 248 -23.54 1.88 -10.35
CA ILE A 248 -24.15 2.43 -9.13
C ILE A 248 -25.46 3.15 -9.40
N ALA A 249 -25.60 3.82 -10.55
CA ALA A 249 -26.82 4.54 -10.91
C ALA A 249 -27.96 3.63 -11.39
N TYR A 250 -27.66 2.60 -12.19
CA TYR A 250 -28.70 1.83 -12.89
C TYR A 250 -28.80 0.36 -12.47
N GLY A 251 -27.76 -0.22 -11.87
CA GLY A 251 -27.72 -1.62 -11.47
C GLY A 251 -27.85 -2.62 -12.62
N SER A 252 -27.72 -2.18 -13.87
CA SER A 252 -27.93 -3.04 -15.03
C SER A 252 -26.75 -4.00 -15.23
N ALA A 253 -27.05 -5.22 -15.70
CA ALA A 253 -26.02 -6.23 -15.97
C ALA A 253 -24.94 -5.72 -16.95
N ARG A 254 -25.31 -4.85 -17.90
CA ARG A 254 -24.39 -4.25 -18.87
C ARG A 254 -23.37 -3.30 -18.23
N TYR A 255 -23.80 -2.52 -17.24
CA TYR A 255 -22.93 -1.55 -16.57
C TYR A 255 -22.15 -2.17 -15.41
N CYS A 256 -22.72 -3.17 -14.75
CA CYS A 256 -22.09 -3.87 -13.63
C CYS A 256 -21.25 -5.09 -14.05
N CYS A 257 -21.21 -5.41 -15.35
CA CYS A 257 -20.52 -6.58 -15.89
C CYS A 257 -20.91 -7.89 -15.17
N THR A 258 -22.21 -8.14 -15.05
CA THR A 258 -22.75 -9.34 -14.39
C THR A 258 -23.57 -10.20 -15.36
N GLY A 259 -23.86 -11.45 -14.97
CA GLY A 259 -24.64 -12.38 -15.80
C GLY A 259 -23.98 -12.61 -17.16
N GLN A 260 -24.70 -12.38 -18.25
CA GLN A 260 -24.15 -12.52 -19.62
C GLN A 260 -23.00 -11.56 -19.94
N TYR A 261 -22.86 -10.49 -19.14
CA TYR A 261 -21.76 -9.52 -19.24
C TYR A 261 -20.62 -9.84 -18.25
N GLY A 262 -20.61 -11.02 -17.62
CA GLY A 262 -19.59 -11.42 -16.64
C GLY A 262 -18.24 -11.81 -17.22
N THR A 263 -17.92 -11.39 -18.44
CA THR A 263 -16.60 -11.61 -19.05
C THR A 263 -16.12 -10.34 -19.76
N PRO A 264 -14.80 -10.11 -19.85
CA PRO A 264 -14.24 -8.97 -20.58
C PRO A 264 -14.70 -8.89 -22.03
N ALA A 265 -14.89 -10.04 -22.69
CA ALA A 265 -15.36 -10.11 -24.08
C ALA A 265 -16.79 -9.60 -24.25
N MET A 266 -17.64 -9.76 -23.23
CA MET A 266 -19.05 -9.39 -23.29
C MET A 266 -19.31 -8.01 -22.69
N CYS A 267 -18.51 -7.56 -21.71
CA CYS A 267 -18.67 -6.26 -21.08
C CYS A 267 -17.57 -5.28 -21.54
N GLY A 268 -17.78 -4.64 -22.68
CA GLY A 268 -16.90 -3.57 -23.16
C GLY A 268 -17.21 -2.19 -22.54
N PRO A 269 -16.43 -1.14 -22.89
CA PRO A 269 -16.68 0.22 -22.44
C PRO A 269 -18.06 0.76 -22.88
N THR A 270 -18.56 1.77 -22.18
CA THR A 270 -19.84 2.45 -22.44
C THR A 270 -19.63 3.96 -22.53
N ASN A 271 -20.65 4.69 -22.99
CA ASN A 271 -20.62 6.16 -23.01
C ASN A 271 -20.33 6.73 -21.60
N TYR A 272 -20.87 6.09 -20.55
CA TYR A 272 -20.62 6.52 -19.18
C TYR A 272 -19.17 6.23 -18.75
N SER A 273 -18.68 4.99 -18.91
CA SER A 273 -17.30 4.67 -18.49
C SER A 273 -16.25 5.48 -19.26
N GLN A 274 -16.52 5.84 -20.51
CA GLN A 274 -15.64 6.71 -21.29
C GLN A 274 -15.51 8.13 -20.72
N VAL A 275 -16.53 8.65 -20.01
CA VAL A 275 -16.41 9.94 -19.31
C VAL A 275 -15.36 9.86 -18.21
N PHE A 276 -15.45 8.82 -17.36
CA PHE A 276 -14.47 8.55 -16.30
C PHE A 276 -13.07 8.32 -16.89
N LYS A 277 -12.98 7.53 -17.96
CA LYS A 277 -11.69 7.23 -18.60
C LYS A 277 -11.02 8.45 -19.22
N SER A 278 -11.81 9.33 -19.83
CA SER A 278 -11.29 10.57 -20.44
C SER A 278 -10.75 11.53 -19.38
N ALA A 279 -11.41 11.62 -18.22
CA ALA A 279 -10.94 12.42 -17.10
C ALA A 279 -9.73 11.80 -16.38
N CYS A 280 -9.69 10.47 -16.31
CA CYS A 280 -8.70 9.72 -15.55
C CYS A 280 -8.16 8.51 -16.34
N PRO A 281 -7.25 8.71 -17.31
CA PRO A 281 -6.78 7.66 -18.22
C PRO A 281 -6.08 6.49 -17.53
N SER A 282 -5.43 6.73 -16.39
CA SER A 282 -4.73 5.71 -15.60
C SER A 282 -5.59 5.04 -14.52
N ALA A 283 -6.90 5.32 -14.47
CA ALA A 283 -7.80 4.70 -13.51
C ALA A 283 -8.75 3.72 -14.20
N TYR A 284 -9.21 2.71 -13.45
CA TYR A 284 -10.29 1.83 -13.90
C TYR A 284 -11.57 2.63 -14.05
N SER A 285 -12.15 2.62 -15.24
CA SER A 285 -13.43 3.29 -15.52
C SER A 285 -14.65 2.35 -15.48
N TYR A 286 -14.41 1.03 -15.52
CA TYR A 286 -15.38 -0.05 -15.38
C TYR A 286 -14.64 -1.36 -15.05
N ALA A 287 -15.38 -2.43 -14.74
CA ALA A 287 -14.84 -3.64 -14.10
C ALA A 287 -13.75 -4.43 -14.89
N TYR A 288 -13.64 -4.26 -16.21
CA TYR A 288 -12.65 -4.95 -17.04
C TYR A 288 -11.71 -4.00 -17.79
N ASP A 289 -11.45 -2.81 -17.24
CA ASP A 289 -10.56 -1.79 -17.80
C ASP A 289 -9.06 -2.04 -17.51
N ASP A 290 -8.59 -3.29 -17.64
CA ASP A 290 -7.27 -3.69 -17.11
C ASP A 290 -6.08 -3.08 -17.87
N ALA A 291 -6.18 -2.98 -19.21
CA ALA A 291 -5.05 -2.75 -20.10
C ALA A 291 -4.26 -1.45 -19.84
N THR A 292 -4.88 -0.47 -19.18
CA THR A 292 -4.27 0.83 -18.86
C THR A 292 -4.40 1.23 -17.40
N SER A 293 -4.96 0.35 -16.56
CA SER A 293 -5.39 0.69 -15.22
C SER A 293 -4.79 -0.20 -14.13
N THR A 294 -4.22 -1.35 -14.48
CA THR A 294 -3.44 -2.18 -13.56
C THR A 294 -1.97 -1.79 -13.59
N PHE A 295 -1.39 -1.55 -12.42
CA PHE A 295 0.03 -1.24 -12.28
C PHE A 295 0.71 -2.27 -11.39
N THR A 296 2.02 -2.45 -11.63
CA THR A 296 2.83 -3.41 -10.87
C THR A 296 4.13 -2.80 -10.40
N CYS A 297 4.59 -3.23 -9.24
CA CYS A 297 5.89 -2.83 -8.71
C CYS A 297 6.48 -3.94 -7.83
N SER A 298 7.76 -4.26 -8.02
CA SER A 298 8.45 -5.29 -7.23
C SER A 298 9.25 -4.66 -6.11
N GLY A 299 8.93 -5.02 -4.86
CA GLY A 299 9.67 -4.60 -3.66
C GLY A 299 9.72 -3.09 -3.39
N PRO A 300 8.62 -2.31 -3.56
CA PRO A 300 8.62 -0.93 -3.11
C PRO A 300 8.70 -0.85 -1.57
N SER A 301 9.30 0.22 -1.05
CA SER A 301 9.42 0.45 0.40
C SER A 301 8.17 1.11 1.00
N SER A 302 7.37 1.78 0.17
CA SER A 302 6.11 2.41 0.58
C SER A 302 5.22 2.72 -0.60
N TYR A 303 3.94 2.98 -0.30
CA TYR A 303 2.92 3.47 -1.23
C TYR A 303 2.42 4.82 -0.74
N SER A 304 2.63 5.88 -1.53
CA SER A 304 2.10 7.20 -1.27
C SER A 304 0.70 7.34 -1.87
N VAL A 305 -0.31 7.43 -1.01
CA VAL A 305 -1.71 7.72 -1.35
C VAL A 305 -1.97 9.21 -1.14
N THR A 306 -2.19 9.93 -2.23
CA THR A 306 -2.42 11.39 -2.20
C THR A 306 -3.84 11.70 -2.63
N PHE A 307 -4.62 12.34 -1.76
CA PHE A 307 -5.93 12.90 -2.08
C PHE A 307 -5.78 14.31 -2.63
N CYS A 308 -6.52 14.64 -3.69
CA CYS A 308 -6.39 15.85 -4.49
C CYS A 308 -4.94 16.11 -4.96
N PRO A 309 -4.27 15.14 -5.63
CA PRO A 309 -2.93 15.34 -6.16
C PRO A 309 -2.91 16.51 -7.18
N ALA A 310 -1.73 17.11 -7.37
CA ALA A 310 -1.54 18.02 -8.50
C ALA A 310 -1.71 17.25 -9.82
N ASN A 311 -2.31 17.92 -10.81
CA ASN A 311 -2.41 17.43 -12.19
C ASN A 311 -1.07 17.44 -12.91
#